data_AF-A0A2V2DF80-F1
#
_entry.id   AF-A0A2V2DF80-F1
#
_cell.length_a   1.000
_cell.length_b   1.000
_cell.length_c   1.000
_cell.angle_alpha   90.00
_cell.angle_beta   90.00
_cell.angle_gamma   90.00
#
_symmetry.space_group_name_H-M   'P 1'
#
loop_
_entity.id
_entity.type
_entity.pdbx_description
1 polymer ?
#
loop_
_entity_poly.entity_id
_entity_poly.type
_entity_poly.pdbx_seq_one_letter_code
_entity_poly.pdbx_strand_id
1 'polypeptide(L)'
;MKNPSSVILICIFLFAAVCARAQTYYFDIESFIADTQDWQQVNLSDTIWSDGGETKSYWYSDSSFTSAVTDASFSFLDNAENSVVVGGGTASAVSTLTKGRSLVIDGDFKVNLASLESTGTKTHSGSNGLAFFKGATSDNTIKIGSYIGGSNSEHLGFGGSGTALYIGEITLRAINLGCAHDPLNYLEIGTINLQTANNNKSSYFAAAGEGRSAENPDVKIGVLTSGLSTSSASTILAYGESSFWPDSVPTITADSYAQISSITGTAGIGMGPSNAASTGSVTYVLTNSANAATSGSIVQFANTATTSLNADWMTTDGAKVHLLMSSRSPDGSFSNATQSFTGDYMVISGNVTLQSGKLLINYGAVGNDMSKGSLIFDRAASAPIASFGSSADIGSAYQFSDIRVDGGGEIVVRVESRDNFDRIALSSGGISGSGTLVVDFDTTAESELYELVVEDISQGLQIISWISGNSCTAAIEGAVKSFKYTIDGEEIEYAFASMATDTGLLVGYVAVPEPAEWAAIIGLCALALALRRRRK
;
A
#
# COMPACT_ATOMS: atom_id res chain seq x y z
N MET A 1 -6.45 -71.22 -20.53
CA MET A 1 -6.20 -70.82 -19.13
C MET A 1 -5.77 -69.36 -19.15
N LYS A 2 -6.66 -68.45 -18.73
CA LYS A 2 -6.39 -66.99 -18.65
C LYS A 2 -5.60 -66.73 -17.37
N ASN A 3 -4.44 -66.09 -17.49
CA ASN A 3 -3.57 -65.73 -16.36
C ASN A 3 -4.30 -64.75 -15.41
N PRO A 4 -4.46 -65.07 -14.11
CA PRO A 4 -5.06 -64.16 -13.14
C PRO A 4 -4.09 -63.06 -12.66
N SER A 5 -2.82 -63.08 -13.07
CA SER A 5 -1.75 -62.23 -12.51
C SER A 5 -1.80 -60.77 -12.95
N SER A 6 -2.49 -60.43 -14.05
CA SER A 6 -2.57 -59.04 -14.54
C SER A 6 -3.63 -58.20 -13.83
N VAL A 7 -4.62 -58.82 -13.17
CA VAL A 7 -5.67 -58.10 -12.42
C VAL A 7 -5.15 -57.67 -11.04
N ILE A 8 -4.25 -58.46 -10.44
CA ILE A 8 -3.69 -58.18 -9.11
C ILE A 8 -2.73 -56.98 -9.15
N LEU A 9 -1.95 -56.82 -10.22
CA LEU A 9 -1.01 -55.69 -10.35
C LEU A 9 -1.74 -54.34 -10.54
N ILE A 10 -2.85 -54.34 -11.29
CA ILE A 10 -3.68 -53.15 -11.49
C ILE A 10 -4.40 -52.74 -10.19
N CYS A 11 -4.83 -53.70 -9.36
CA CYS A 11 -5.39 -53.40 -8.04
C CYS A 11 -4.36 -52.84 -7.05
N ILE A 12 -3.09 -53.24 -7.13
CA ILE A 12 -2.02 -52.71 -6.26
C ILE A 12 -1.61 -51.28 -6.66
N PHE A 13 -1.62 -50.94 -7.96
CA PHE A 13 -1.39 -49.56 -8.40
C PHE A 13 -2.62 -48.65 -8.18
N LEU A 14 -3.84 -49.16 -8.25
CA LEU A 14 -5.05 -48.42 -7.87
C LEU A 14 -5.18 -48.20 -6.34
N PHE A 15 -4.59 -49.08 -5.52
CA PHE A 15 -4.49 -48.86 -4.07
C PHE A 15 -3.31 -47.98 -3.65
N ALA A 16 -2.22 -47.95 -4.42
CA ALA A 16 -1.12 -47.00 -4.21
C ALA A 16 -1.47 -45.58 -4.68
N ALA A 17 -2.53 -45.43 -5.47
CA ALA A 17 -3.21 -44.17 -5.77
C ALA A 17 -4.48 -44.00 -4.92
N VAL A 18 -4.48 -44.49 -3.67
CA VAL A 18 -5.28 -43.82 -2.64
C VAL A 18 -4.62 -42.46 -2.48
N CYS A 19 -5.05 -41.51 -3.32
CA CYS A 19 -4.84 -40.10 -3.09
C CYS A 19 -5.14 -39.88 -1.61
N ALA A 20 -4.16 -39.39 -0.85
CA ALA A 20 -4.41 -38.85 0.46
C ALA A 20 -5.51 -37.80 0.24
N ARG A 21 -6.76 -38.15 0.56
CA ARG A 21 -7.87 -37.25 0.32
C ARG A 21 -7.60 -36.02 1.18
N ALA A 22 -7.79 -34.83 0.62
CA ALA A 22 -7.92 -33.61 1.38
C ALA A 22 -8.74 -33.88 2.65
N GLN A 23 -8.11 -33.72 3.81
CA GLN A 23 -8.73 -33.92 5.12
C GLN A 23 -8.80 -32.59 5.87
N THR A 24 -9.83 -32.47 6.70
CA THR A 24 -9.98 -31.32 7.60
C THR A 24 -9.65 -31.75 9.01
N TYR A 25 -8.73 -31.03 9.63
CA TYR A 25 -8.32 -31.19 11.02
C TYR A 25 -8.82 -30.00 11.83
N TYR A 26 -9.02 -30.22 13.12
CA TYR A 26 -9.61 -29.24 14.03
C TYR A 26 -8.65 -29.02 15.20
N PHE A 27 -8.31 -27.77 15.49
CA PHE A 27 -7.55 -27.39 16.68
C PHE A 27 -8.53 -26.87 17.73
N ASP A 28 -8.56 -27.51 18.90
CA ASP A 28 -9.39 -27.12 20.05
C ASP A 28 -8.73 -25.98 20.83
N ILE A 29 -9.04 -24.76 20.40
CA ILE A 29 -8.52 -23.54 21.01
C ILE A 29 -9.04 -23.34 22.44
N GLU A 30 -10.23 -23.85 22.77
CA GLU A 30 -10.83 -23.68 24.09
C GLU A 30 -10.09 -24.52 25.13
N SER A 31 -9.84 -25.80 24.82
CA SER A 31 -9.03 -26.66 25.69
C SER A 31 -7.60 -26.14 25.82
N PHE A 32 -7.00 -25.70 24.70
CA PHE A 32 -5.67 -25.06 24.74
C PHE A 32 -5.67 -23.84 25.66
N ILE A 33 -6.73 -23.02 25.62
CA ILE A 33 -6.87 -21.85 26.48
C ILE A 33 -7.18 -22.23 27.95
N ALA A 34 -7.89 -23.32 28.20
CA ALA A 34 -8.15 -23.76 29.57
C ALA A 34 -6.84 -24.24 30.25
N ASP A 35 -5.97 -24.88 29.49
CA ASP A 35 -4.78 -25.56 30.02
C ASP A 35 -3.53 -24.69 30.08
N THR A 36 -3.48 -23.58 29.33
CA THR A 36 -2.31 -22.70 29.27
C THR A 36 -2.47 -21.42 30.10
N GLN A 37 -1.34 -20.78 30.42
CA GLN A 37 -1.29 -19.51 31.16
C GLN A 37 -1.09 -18.32 30.21
N ASP A 38 -1.33 -17.13 30.72
CA ASP A 38 -1.04 -15.87 30.03
C ASP A 38 0.44 -15.82 29.60
N TRP A 39 0.70 -15.39 28.36
CA TRP A 39 2.03 -15.35 27.72
C TRP A 39 2.73 -16.70 27.56
N GLN A 40 2.05 -17.81 27.85
CA GLN A 40 2.66 -19.12 27.66
C GLN A 40 2.90 -19.39 26.17
N GLN A 41 4.11 -19.84 25.89
CA GLN A 41 4.50 -20.42 24.61
C GLN A 41 4.48 -21.93 24.78
N VAL A 42 3.71 -22.62 23.94
CA VAL A 42 3.61 -24.08 23.93
C VAL A 42 4.18 -24.56 22.61
N ASN A 43 5.12 -25.51 22.66
CA ASN A 43 5.67 -26.11 21.46
C ASN A 43 4.62 -26.97 20.77
N LEU A 44 4.68 -27.05 19.45
CA LEU A 44 3.80 -27.91 18.66
C LEU A 44 3.96 -29.37 19.10
N SER A 45 5.19 -29.81 19.34
CA SER A 45 5.49 -31.15 19.88
C SER A 45 4.79 -31.47 21.21
N ASP A 46 4.45 -30.46 22.02
CA ASP A 46 3.77 -30.62 23.31
C ASP A 46 2.24 -30.65 23.18
N THR A 47 1.68 -30.46 21.98
CA THR A 47 0.22 -30.44 21.75
C THR A 47 -0.41 -31.81 21.52
N ILE A 48 0.42 -32.85 21.39
CA ILE A 48 0.02 -34.26 21.36
C ILE A 48 0.91 -34.99 22.37
N TRP A 49 0.33 -35.46 23.48
CA TRP A 49 1.09 -36.07 24.56
C TRP A 49 0.43 -37.33 25.11
N SER A 50 1.17 -38.11 25.89
CA SER A 50 0.62 -39.28 26.59
C SER A 50 0.47 -38.97 28.08
N ASP A 51 -0.71 -39.22 28.63
CA ASP A 51 -1.00 -39.11 30.06
C ASP A 51 -1.68 -40.40 30.52
N GLY A 52 -1.03 -41.14 31.44
CA GLY A 52 -1.59 -42.39 31.96
C GLY A 52 -1.84 -43.51 30.94
N GLY A 53 -1.21 -43.44 29.75
CA GLY A 53 -1.43 -44.39 28.65
C GLY A 53 -2.53 -43.97 27.66
N GLU A 54 -3.21 -42.85 27.91
CA GLU A 54 -4.12 -42.22 26.94
C GLU A 54 -3.37 -41.13 26.17
N THR A 55 -3.62 -41.04 24.86
CA THR A 55 -3.13 -39.90 24.04
C THR A 55 -4.08 -38.73 24.23
N LYS A 56 -3.57 -37.64 24.76
CA LYS A 56 -4.23 -36.34 24.81
C LYS A 56 -3.74 -35.48 23.66
N SER A 57 -4.63 -34.66 23.12
CA SER A 57 -4.37 -33.88 21.91
C SER A 57 -5.24 -32.64 21.90
N TYR A 58 -4.70 -31.53 21.41
CA TYR A 58 -5.51 -30.38 20.99
C TYR A 58 -5.96 -30.49 19.53
N TRP A 59 -5.61 -31.57 18.84
CA TRP A 59 -5.87 -31.78 17.41
C TRP A 59 -6.85 -32.92 17.20
N TYR A 60 -7.83 -32.72 16.34
CA TYR A 60 -8.92 -33.67 16.08
C TYR A 60 -9.19 -33.81 14.59
N SER A 61 -9.67 -34.98 14.16
CA SER A 61 -10.07 -35.23 12.77
C SER A 61 -11.57 -34.96 12.52
N ASP A 62 -12.29 -34.47 13.51
CA ASP A 62 -13.72 -34.13 13.42
C ASP A 62 -14.04 -32.85 14.21
N SER A 63 -15.09 -32.15 13.76
CA SER A 63 -15.53 -30.87 14.33
C SER A 63 -16.21 -30.99 15.70
N SER A 64 -16.49 -32.20 16.18
CA SER A 64 -17.04 -32.45 17.51
C SER A 64 -15.98 -32.70 18.57
N PHE A 65 -14.69 -32.65 18.20
CA PHE A 65 -13.55 -32.83 19.10
C PHE A 65 -13.57 -34.18 19.82
N THR A 66 -13.94 -35.25 19.11
CA THR A 66 -14.07 -36.61 19.68
C THR A 66 -12.99 -37.60 19.21
N SER A 67 -12.44 -37.40 18.01
CA SER A 67 -11.44 -38.26 17.38
C SER A 67 -10.09 -37.55 17.40
N ALA A 68 -9.36 -37.73 18.50
CA ALA A 68 -8.04 -37.13 18.68
C ALA A 68 -7.05 -37.60 17.61
N VAL A 69 -6.29 -36.67 17.05
CA VAL A 69 -5.13 -36.95 16.20
C VAL A 69 -4.02 -37.47 17.09
N THR A 70 -3.47 -38.64 16.71
CA THR A 70 -2.39 -39.31 17.42
C THR A 70 -1.04 -39.21 16.70
N ASP A 71 -1.03 -38.59 15.50
CA ASP A 71 0.19 -38.37 14.73
C ASP A 71 1.03 -37.23 15.32
N ALA A 72 1.95 -37.60 16.23
CA ALA A 72 2.91 -36.68 16.83
C ALA A 72 4.02 -36.20 15.85
N SER A 73 4.05 -36.70 14.60
CA SER A 73 4.94 -36.15 13.56
C SER A 73 4.37 -34.92 12.87
N PHE A 74 3.09 -34.61 13.11
CA PHE A 74 2.35 -33.50 12.49
C PHE A 74 2.40 -33.53 10.96
N SER A 75 2.50 -34.71 10.35
CA SER A 75 2.57 -34.88 8.90
C SER A 75 1.32 -34.32 8.19
N PHE A 76 0.20 -34.25 8.90
CA PHE A 76 -1.03 -33.62 8.41
C PHE A 76 -0.92 -32.11 8.19
N LEU A 77 0.02 -31.43 8.86
CA LEU A 77 0.30 -30.01 8.65
C LEU A 77 1.21 -29.75 7.44
N ASP A 78 1.96 -30.76 6.96
CA ASP A 78 2.82 -30.67 5.76
C ASP A 78 2.15 -31.26 4.51
N ASN A 79 0.83 -31.07 4.37
CA ASN A 79 0.07 -31.52 3.22
C ASN A 79 -0.80 -30.38 2.66
N ALA A 80 -0.40 -29.88 1.49
CA ALA A 80 -1.04 -28.76 0.81
C ALA A 80 -2.51 -29.01 0.39
N GLU A 81 -3.01 -30.23 0.51
CA GLU A 81 -4.43 -30.56 0.30
C GLU A 81 -5.25 -30.53 1.60
N ASN A 82 -4.60 -30.53 2.77
CA ASN A 82 -5.29 -30.55 4.06
C ASN A 82 -5.72 -29.16 4.50
N SER A 83 -6.80 -29.10 5.27
CA SER A 83 -7.31 -27.89 5.90
C SER A 83 -7.26 -28.00 7.41
N VAL A 84 -7.04 -26.88 8.09
CA VAL A 84 -7.14 -26.77 9.54
C VAL A 84 -8.24 -25.78 9.90
N VAL A 85 -9.12 -26.17 10.81
CA VAL A 85 -10.13 -25.29 11.42
C VAL A 85 -9.76 -25.11 12.89
N VAL A 86 -9.42 -23.89 13.27
CA VAL A 86 -9.30 -23.52 14.67
C VAL A 86 -10.70 -23.23 15.21
N GLY A 87 -11.14 -24.06 16.15
CA GLY A 87 -12.47 -24.05 16.75
C GLY A 87 -12.45 -24.53 18.20
N GLY A 88 -13.61 -24.91 18.76
CA GLY A 88 -13.75 -25.32 20.17
C GLY A 88 -14.52 -24.25 20.93
N GLY A 89 -15.85 -24.32 20.90
CA GLY A 89 -16.67 -23.15 21.25
C GLY A 89 -16.94 -22.98 22.73
N THR A 90 -16.44 -21.89 23.34
CA THR A 90 -17.29 -20.82 23.90
C THR A 90 -16.57 -19.46 23.90
N ALA A 91 -17.24 -18.43 23.37
CA ALA A 91 -16.76 -17.05 23.37
C ALA A 91 -16.36 -16.52 24.76
N SER A 92 -16.79 -17.16 25.85
CA SER A 92 -16.46 -16.80 27.23
C SER A 92 -14.98 -16.99 27.57
N ALA A 93 -14.37 -18.12 27.21
CA ALA A 93 -12.97 -18.42 27.56
C ALA A 93 -11.99 -17.47 26.86
N VAL A 94 -12.31 -17.10 25.62
CA VAL A 94 -11.57 -16.09 24.85
C VAL A 94 -11.79 -14.70 25.42
N SER A 95 -13.03 -14.36 25.79
CA SER A 95 -13.40 -13.01 26.24
C SER A 95 -12.77 -12.58 27.56
N THR A 96 -12.30 -13.52 28.39
CA THR A 96 -11.64 -13.24 29.67
C THR A 96 -10.13 -13.10 29.56
N LEU A 97 -9.55 -13.30 28.37
CA LEU A 97 -8.10 -13.21 28.20
C LEU A 97 -7.64 -11.77 28.21
N THR A 98 -6.66 -11.53 29.09
CA THR A 98 -6.00 -10.24 29.19
C THR A 98 -4.70 -10.18 28.38
N LYS A 99 -4.20 -11.35 27.94
CA LYS A 99 -2.85 -11.53 27.36
C LYS A 99 -2.83 -12.67 26.35
N GLY A 100 -1.97 -12.55 25.34
CA GLY A 100 -1.84 -13.54 24.27
C GLY A 100 -1.13 -14.82 24.69
N ARG A 101 -1.26 -15.86 23.84
CA ARG A 101 -0.64 -17.19 24.01
C ARG A 101 -0.10 -17.64 22.66
N SER A 102 0.96 -18.44 22.62
CA SER A 102 1.59 -18.84 21.36
C SER A 102 1.71 -20.34 21.23
N LEU A 103 1.38 -20.84 20.05
CA LEU A 103 1.79 -22.14 19.56
C LEU A 103 3.07 -21.97 18.74
N VAL A 104 4.16 -22.54 19.26
CA VAL A 104 5.49 -22.44 18.68
C VAL A 104 5.73 -23.68 17.81
N ILE A 105 5.94 -23.48 16.52
CA ILE A 105 6.39 -24.51 15.59
C ILE A 105 7.87 -24.76 15.90
N ASP A 106 8.14 -25.80 16.69
CA ASP A 106 9.47 -26.21 17.12
C ASP A 106 10.05 -27.31 16.20
N GLY A 107 11.34 -27.58 16.33
CA GLY A 107 12.00 -28.61 15.50
C GLY A 107 11.95 -28.32 13.99
N ASP A 108 11.82 -29.39 13.19
CA ASP A 108 11.79 -29.34 11.72
C ASP A 108 10.35 -29.46 11.16
N PHE A 109 9.32 -29.14 11.95
CA PHE A 109 7.94 -29.22 11.49
C PHE A 109 7.65 -28.19 10.39
N LYS A 110 6.79 -28.56 9.45
CA LYS A 110 6.37 -27.70 8.34
C LYS A 110 4.87 -27.49 8.40
N VAL A 111 4.46 -26.28 8.05
CA VAL A 111 3.06 -25.93 7.87
C VAL A 111 2.86 -25.56 6.40
N ASN A 112 2.10 -26.38 5.70
CA ASN A 112 1.78 -26.29 4.30
C ASN A 112 0.35 -26.80 4.11
N LEU A 113 -0.63 -25.89 4.13
CA LEU A 113 -2.06 -26.19 4.20
C LEU A 113 -2.80 -25.64 2.98
N ALA A 114 -3.87 -26.32 2.56
CA ALA A 114 -4.84 -25.79 1.60
C ALA A 114 -5.58 -24.59 2.20
N SER A 115 -6.08 -24.73 3.44
CA SER A 115 -6.72 -23.63 4.16
C SER A 115 -6.49 -23.68 5.66
N LEU A 116 -6.50 -22.49 6.27
CA LEU A 116 -6.60 -22.29 7.70
C LEU A 116 -7.86 -21.47 7.96
N GLU A 117 -8.74 -21.96 8.82
CA GLU A 117 -10.00 -21.32 9.14
C GLU A 117 -10.10 -21.01 10.62
N SER A 118 -10.50 -19.79 10.97
CA SER A 118 -10.81 -19.40 12.35
C SER A 118 -12.32 -19.29 12.54
N THR A 119 -12.88 -20.11 13.43
CA THR A 119 -14.32 -20.12 13.71
C THR A 119 -14.62 -19.51 15.09
N GLY A 120 -15.33 -18.37 15.12
CA GLY A 120 -15.75 -17.69 16.36
C GLY A 120 -16.91 -16.72 16.11
N THR A 121 -18.01 -16.85 16.86
CA THR A 121 -19.31 -16.23 16.50
C THR A 121 -19.73 -15.01 17.32
N LYS A 122 -18.90 -14.45 18.21
CA LYS A 122 -19.32 -13.28 19.01
C LYS A 122 -18.27 -12.18 19.17
N THR A 123 -18.82 -10.97 19.28
CA THR A 123 -18.18 -9.66 19.47
C THR A 123 -17.31 -9.67 20.72
N HIS A 124 -15.99 -9.60 20.53
CA HIS A 124 -15.08 -9.17 21.59
C HIS A 124 -14.93 -7.65 21.52
N SER A 125 -14.80 -7.00 22.67
CA SER A 125 -14.55 -5.56 22.79
C SER A 125 -13.23 -5.26 23.50
N GLY A 126 -12.33 -6.25 23.58
CA GLY A 126 -11.00 -6.13 24.19
C GLY A 126 -9.88 -6.28 23.17
N SER A 127 -8.74 -5.69 23.48
CA SER A 127 -7.56 -5.51 22.62
C SER A 127 -6.50 -6.60 22.79
N ASN A 128 -6.89 -7.87 22.97
CA ASN A 128 -5.98 -8.98 23.27
C ASN A 128 -6.19 -10.16 22.31
N GLY A 129 -5.19 -10.49 21.50
CA GLY A 129 -5.26 -11.63 20.56
C GLY A 129 -5.00 -12.99 21.21
N LEU A 130 -5.46 -14.07 20.55
CA LEU A 130 -5.22 -15.47 20.92
C LEU A 130 -4.03 -16.06 20.12
N ALA A 131 -3.79 -17.36 20.33
CA ALA A 131 -2.83 -18.27 19.70
C ALA A 131 -2.06 -17.70 18.48
N PHE A 132 -0.81 -17.31 18.74
CA PHE A 132 0.16 -17.03 17.70
C PHE A 132 0.73 -18.33 17.15
N PHE A 133 0.70 -18.52 15.84
CA PHE A 133 1.60 -19.47 15.19
C PHE A 133 2.93 -18.77 14.94
N LYS A 134 4.01 -19.27 15.53
CA LYS A 134 5.35 -18.73 15.28
C LYS A 134 6.41 -19.81 15.21
N GLY A 135 7.45 -19.58 14.42
CA GLY A 135 8.61 -20.45 14.39
C GLY A 135 9.47 -20.31 15.64
N ALA A 136 10.02 -21.42 16.15
CA ALA A 136 11.01 -21.42 17.24
C ALA A 136 12.40 -20.95 16.79
N THR A 137 12.71 -21.11 15.51
CA THR A 137 14.05 -20.96 14.92
C THR A 137 14.03 -20.01 13.72
N SER A 138 15.22 -19.63 13.24
CA SER A 138 15.45 -18.62 12.19
C SER A 138 14.91 -18.96 10.79
N ASP A 139 14.34 -20.15 10.56
CA ASP A 139 14.08 -20.66 9.20
C ASP A 139 12.72 -21.37 9.05
N ASN A 140 11.68 -20.87 9.71
CA ASN A 140 10.35 -21.49 9.64
C ASN A 140 9.57 -20.94 8.45
N THR A 141 9.15 -21.82 7.54
CA THR A 141 8.27 -21.47 6.42
C THR A 141 6.86 -21.98 6.68
N ILE A 142 5.89 -21.06 6.70
CA ILE A 142 4.46 -21.37 6.81
C ILE A 142 3.81 -21.04 5.46
N LYS A 143 3.13 -22.01 4.85
CA LYS A 143 2.38 -21.85 3.60
C LYS A 143 0.92 -22.21 3.81
N ILE A 144 0.03 -21.30 3.42
CA ILE A 144 -1.42 -21.47 3.56
C ILE A 144 -2.06 -21.05 2.23
N GLY A 145 -2.83 -21.92 1.59
CA GLY A 145 -3.55 -21.57 0.35
C GLY A 145 -4.58 -20.47 0.60
N SER A 146 -5.48 -20.67 1.56
CA SER A 146 -6.49 -19.68 1.96
C SER A 146 -6.57 -19.53 3.47
N TYR A 147 -6.47 -18.30 3.97
CA TYR A 147 -6.73 -17.97 5.37
C TYR A 147 -8.09 -17.27 5.48
N ILE A 148 -9.03 -17.95 6.11
CA ILE A 148 -10.42 -17.52 6.25
C ILE A 148 -10.70 -17.30 7.72
N GLY A 149 -11.34 -16.20 8.07
CA GLY A 149 -11.86 -16.04 9.43
C GLY A 149 -13.25 -15.49 9.43
N GLY A 150 -14.02 -16.00 10.39
CA GLY A 150 -15.36 -15.58 10.68
C GLY A 150 -15.47 -14.13 11.17
N SER A 151 -16.71 -13.77 11.46
CA SER A 151 -17.16 -12.40 11.72
C SER A 151 -16.51 -11.68 12.90
N ASN A 152 -15.65 -12.33 13.67
CA ASN A 152 -14.91 -11.79 14.82
C ASN A 152 -13.58 -12.57 15.06
N SER A 153 -12.94 -13.07 14.00
CA SER A 153 -11.71 -13.89 14.08
C SER A 153 -10.43 -13.10 14.36
N GLU A 154 -10.50 -12.13 15.26
CA GLU A 154 -9.45 -11.15 15.61
C GLU A 154 -8.23 -11.76 16.31
N HIS A 155 -8.14 -13.08 16.33
CA HIS A 155 -7.49 -13.77 17.42
C HIS A 155 -6.44 -14.78 16.97
N LEU A 156 -6.25 -15.03 15.68
CA LEU A 156 -5.12 -15.83 15.21
C LEU A 156 -4.12 -14.95 14.48
N GLY A 157 -2.93 -14.88 15.07
CA GLY A 157 -1.79 -14.13 14.57
C GLY A 157 -0.67 -15.04 14.11
N PHE A 158 0.22 -14.47 13.31
CA PHE A 158 1.50 -15.07 12.98
C PHE A 158 2.62 -14.20 13.55
N GLY A 159 3.74 -14.80 13.93
CA GLY A 159 4.90 -14.08 14.46
C GLY A 159 6.19 -14.89 14.32
N GLY A 160 7.27 -14.39 14.91
CA GLY A 160 8.59 -15.01 14.88
C GLY A 160 9.52 -14.34 13.87
N SER A 161 10.63 -13.77 14.36
CA SER A 161 11.65 -13.11 13.52
C SER A 161 12.36 -14.06 12.55
N GLY A 162 12.17 -15.36 12.70
CA GLY A 162 12.59 -16.42 11.78
C GLY A 162 11.50 -16.96 10.87
N THR A 163 10.28 -16.42 10.94
CA THR A 163 9.12 -16.94 10.20
C THR A 163 8.97 -16.24 8.86
N ALA A 164 8.99 -17.02 7.77
CA ALA A 164 8.54 -16.62 6.45
C ALA A 164 7.12 -17.14 6.20
N LEU A 165 6.17 -16.23 6.01
CA LEU A 165 4.76 -16.55 5.86
C LEU A 165 4.30 -16.33 4.41
N TYR A 166 3.70 -17.36 3.80
CA TYR A 166 3.14 -17.33 2.46
C TYR A 166 1.64 -17.65 2.54
N ILE A 167 0.78 -16.74 2.11
CA ILE A 167 -0.66 -16.96 2.07
C ILE A 167 -1.19 -16.69 0.66
N GLY A 168 -1.91 -17.64 0.04
CA GLY A 168 -2.49 -17.41 -1.27
C GLY A 168 -3.57 -16.33 -1.23
N GLU A 169 -4.56 -16.50 -0.36
CA GLU A 169 -5.67 -15.57 -0.19
C GLU A 169 -6.02 -15.39 1.29
N ILE A 170 -6.33 -14.15 1.67
CA ILE A 170 -6.84 -13.78 2.98
C ILE A 170 -8.24 -13.19 2.79
N THR A 171 -9.25 -13.88 3.32
CA THR A 171 -10.62 -13.37 3.41
C THR A 171 -10.99 -13.23 4.87
N LEU A 172 -10.85 -12.02 5.40
CA LEU A 172 -10.99 -11.76 6.83
C LEU A 172 -11.69 -10.46 7.13
N ARG A 173 -12.30 -10.43 8.32
CA ARG A 173 -12.68 -9.16 8.93
C ARG A 173 -11.44 -8.39 9.35
N ALA A 174 -10.73 -8.79 10.39
CA ALA A 174 -9.44 -8.18 10.77
C ALA A 174 -8.32 -9.23 10.75
N ILE A 175 -7.12 -8.82 10.37
CA ILE A 175 -5.92 -9.66 10.40
C ILE A 175 -4.79 -8.98 11.14
N ASN A 176 -3.93 -9.75 11.80
CA ASN A 176 -2.69 -9.22 12.38
C ASN A 176 -1.53 -10.18 12.07
N LEU A 177 -0.51 -9.67 11.37
CA LEU A 177 0.61 -10.45 10.84
C LEU A 177 1.94 -9.92 11.39
N GLY A 178 2.44 -10.52 12.47
CA GLY A 178 3.61 -10.03 13.20
C GLY A 178 3.26 -8.87 14.14
N CYS A 179 4.21 -8.51 15.01
CA CYS A 179 4.13 -7.31 15.83
C CYS A 179 5.54 -6.78 16.15
N ALA A 180 5.64 -5.57 16.72
CA ALA A 180 6.94 -4.96 17.04
C ALA A 180 7.83 -5.82 17.97
N HIS A 181 7.23 -6.60 18.86
CA HIS A 181 7.95 -7.50 19.77
C HIS A 181 8.28 -8.87 19.15
N ASP A 182 7.59 -9.25 18.08
CA ASP A 182 7.73 -10.55 17.44
C ASP A 182 7.50 -10.39 15.92
N PRO A 183 8.40 -9.67 15.22
CA PRO A 183 8.25 -9.34 13.80
C PRO A 183 8.28 -10.59 12.94
N LEU A 184 7.62 -10.57 11.79
CA LEU A 184 7.87 -11.59 10.76
C LEU A 184 9.20 -11.31 10.05
N ASN A 185 9.87 -12.37 9.60
CA ASN A 185 11.02 -12.25 8.70
C ASN A 185 10.56 -11.79 7.32
N TYR A 186 9.56 -12.47 6.76
CA TYR A 186 9.06 -12.23 5.42
C TYR A 186 7.57 -12.55 5.35
N LEU A 187 6.85 -11.79 4.54
CA LEU A 187 5.44 -11.98 4.28
C LEU A 187 5.16 -11.92 2.78
N GLU A 188 4.49 -12.93 2.24
CA GLU A 188 3.99 -12.91 0.87
C GLU A 188 2.54 -13.34 0.84
N ILE A 189 1.70 -12.49 0.26
CA ILE A 189 0.26 -12.71 0.17
C ILE A 189 -0.19 -12.51 -1.28
N GLY A 190 -0.94 -13.46 -1.83
CA GLY A 190 -1.55 -13.28 -3.16
C GLY A 190 -2.62 -12.19 -3.11
N THR A 191 -3.69 -12.41 -2.36
CA THR A 191 -4.80 -11.45 -2.23
C THR A 191 -5.19 -11.24 -0.77
N ILE A 192 -5.42 -9.97 -0.39
CA ILE A 192 -6.05 -9.58 0.87
C ILE A 192 -7.38 -8.91 0.56
N ASN A 193 -8.47 -9.49 1.04
CA ASN A 193 -9.80 -8.87 1.03
C ASN A 193 -10.15 -8.43 2.46
N LEU A 194 -10.07 -7.13 2.72
CA LEU A 194 -10.41 -6.53 4.00
C LEU A 194 -11.95 -6.46 4.15
N GLN A 195 -12.50 -7.12 5.16
CA GLN A 195 -13.95 -7.22 5.39
C GLN A 195 -14.35 -6.81 6.83
N THR A 196 -13.85 -5.70 7.34
CA THR A 196 -14.16 -5.22 8.70
C THR A 196 -15.48 -4.43 8.78
N ALA A 197 -16.47 -4.91 9.54
CA ALA A 197 -17.64 -4.10 9.91
C ALA A 197 -17.50 -3.39 11.28
N ASN A 198 -16.34 -3.52 11.94
CA ASN A 198 -16.10 -3.05 13.32
C ASN A 198 -14.78 -2.28 13.41
N ASN A 199 -14.52 -1.62 14.55
CA ASN A 199 -13.39 -0.72 14.82
C ASN A 199 -11.99 -1.37 14.85
N ASN A 200 -11.85 -2.59 14.35
CA ASN A 200 -10.61 -3.34 14.36
C ASN A 200 -9.91 -3.16 13.02
N LYS A 201 -8.60 -2.97 13.07
CA LYS A 201 -7.78 -2.65 11.90
C LYS A 201 -6.92 -3.83 11.56
N SER A 202 -6.71 -4.02 10.27
CA SER A 202 -5.80 -5.05 9.79
C SER A 202 -4.37 -4.53 9.89
N SER A 203 -3.48 -5.34 10.42
CA SER A 203 -2.10 -4.93 10.67
C SER A 203 -1.08 -5.96 10.21
N TYR A 204 0.12 -5.47 9.95
CA TYR A 204 1.29 -6.32 9.77
C TYR A 204 2.53 -5.65 10.32
N PHE A 205 3.52 -6.47 10.65
CA PHE A 205 4.85 -6.04 11.02
C PHE A 205 5.88 -7.09 10.58
N ALA A 206 6.52 -6.81 9.45
CA ALA A 206 7.65 -7.59 8.93
C ALA A 206 8.85 -6.64 8.79
N ALA A 207 9.88 -6.87 9.58
CA ALA A 207 11.05 -5.99 9.66
C ALA A 207 12.28 -6.69 10.25
N ALA A 208 12.32 -8.03 10.25
CA ALA A 208 13.38 -8.79 10.91
C ALA A 208 14.55 -9.18 10.01
N GLY A 209 14.48 -8.90 8.70
CA GLY A 209 15.50 -9.32 7.73
C GLY A 209 16.53 -8.24 7.40
N GLU A 210 17.74 -8.66 6.99
CA GLU A 210 18.80 -7.78 6.52
C GLU A 210 18.70 -7.50 5.00
N GLY A 211 19.25 -6.37 4.53
CA GLY A 211 19.40 -6.09 3.09
C GLY A 211 18.10 -5.77 2.35
N ARG A 212 17.12 -5.19 3.05
CA ARG A 212 15.79 -4.86 2.51
C ARG A 212 15.85 -3.63 1.60
N SER A 213 15.10 -3.69 0.51
CA SER A 213 14.97 -2.61 -0.47
C SER A 213 13.66 -2.75 -1.24
N ALA A 214 13.35 -1.79 -2.11
CA ALA A 214 12.19 -1.89 -2.98
C ALA A 214 12.17 -3.14 -3.88
N GLU A 215 13.35 -3.66 -4.26
CA GLU A 215 13.51 -4.87 -5.09
C GLU A 215 13.60 -6.16 -4.26
N ASN A 216 13.85 -6.04 -2.95
CA ASN A 216 13.87 -7.15 -2.00
C ASN A 216 13.07 -6.77 -0.74
N PRO A 217 11.73 -6.66 -0.85
CA PRO A 217 10.90 -6.15 0.23
C PRO A 217 10.73 -7.16 1.37
N ASP A 218 10.30 -6.68 2.54
CA ASP A 218 9.86 -7.51 3.67
C ASP A 218 8.50 -8.14 3.41
N VAL A 219 7.65 -7.42 2.67
CA VAL A 219 6.27 -7.81 2.39
C VAL A 219 5.99 -7.73 0.89
N LYS A 220 5.33 -8.76 0.36
CA LYS A 220 4.73 -8.75 -0.98
C LYS A 220 3.25 -9.04 -0.89
N ILE A 221 2.44 -8.18 -1.50
CA ILE A 221 0.99 -8.34 -1.62
C ILE A 221 0.64 -8.23 -3.10
N GLY A 222 -0.02 -9.24 -3.66
CA GLY A 222 -0.53 -9.17 -5.04
C GLY A 222 -1.65 -8.14 -5.14
N VAL A 223 -2.79 -8.40 -4.49
CA VAL A 223 -3.96 -7.52 -4.51
C VAL A 223 -4.40 -7.20 -3.10
N LEU A 224 -4.53 -5.92 -2.78
CA LEU A 224 -5.19 -5.41 -1.58
C LEU A 224 -6.54 -4.83 -1.98
N THR A 225 -7.63 -5.37 -1.45
CA THR A 225 -8.99 -4.94 -1.82
C THR A 225 -9.94 -4.96 -0.63
N SER A 226 -11.06 -4.25 -0.78
CA SER A 226 -12.17 -4.24 0.17
C SER A 226 -13.46 -3.96 -0.59
N GLY A 227 -14.47 -4.80 -0.39
CA GLY A 227 -15.81 -4.61 -0.94
C GLY A 227 -16.75 -3.79 -0.04
N LEU A 228 -16.29 -3.34 1.13
CA LEU A 228 -17.14 -2.64 2.08
C LEU A 228 -17.30 -1.17 1.72
N SER A 229 -18.53 -0.65 1.79
CA SER A 229 -18.88 0.68 1.27
C SER A 229 -18.55 1.86 2.19
N THR A 230 -17.86 1.66 3.32
CA THR A 230 -17.56 2.73 4.28
C THR A 230 -16.06 3.04 4.32
N SER A 231 -15.70 4.32 4.25
CA SER A 231 -14.32 4.86 4.29
C SER A 231 -13.66 4.75 5.68
N SER A 232 -14.03 3.74 6.46
CA SER A 232 -13.62 3.59 7.86
C SER A 232 -12.19 3.07 8.00
N ALA A 233 -11.51 3.39 9.12
CA ALA A 233 -10.20 2.82 9.51
C ALA A 233 -10.11 1.29 9.38
N SER A 234 -11.27 0.66 9.40
CA SER A 234 -11.47 -0.75 9.28
C SER A 234 -10.97 -1.29 7.91
N THR A 235 -10.98 -0.51 6.83
CA THR A 235 -10.50 -0.94 5.51
C THR A 235 -9.02 -0.63 5.27
N ILE A 236 -8.25 -0.34 6.33
CA ILE A 236 -6.83 0.01 6.24
C ILE A 236 -5.96 -1.16 6.66
N LEU A 237 -4.95 -1.46 5.85
CA LEU A 237 -3.84 -2.34 6.22
C LEU A 237 -2.69 -1.50 6.79
N ALA A 238 -2.51 -1.55 8.11
CA ALA A 238 -1.57 -0.72 8.85
C ALA A 238 -0.24 -1.45 9.15
N TYR A 239 0.89 -0.80 8.89
CA TYR A 239 2.19 -1.23 9.38
C TYR A 239 2.37 -0.87 10.86
N GLY A 240 2.84 -1.79 11.70
CA GLY A 240 3.26 -1.47 13.07
C GLY A 240 2.15 -1.28 14.09
N GLU A 241 0.90 -1.59 13.75
CA GLU A 241 -0.16 -1.68 14.75
C GLU A 241 -0.10 -3.04 15.45
N SER A 242 0.06 -3.07 16.77
CA SER A 242 -0.05 -4.29 17.57
C SER A 242 -1.40 -4.30 18.30
N SER A 243 -2.45 -4.82 17.67
CA SER A 243 -3.70 -5.13 18.38
C SER A 243 -3.53 -6.27 19.41
N PHE A 244 -2.34 -6.85 19.50
CA PHE A 244 -1.96 -7.94 20.38
C PHE A 244 -1.45 -7.53 21.77
N TRP A 245 -1.00 -6.28 21.90
CA TRP A 245 -0.37 -5.76 23.10
C TRP A 245 -1.05 -4.45 23.48
N PRO A 246 -2.01 -4.44 24.41
CA PRO A 246 -2.87 -3.29 24.68
C PRO A 246 -2.16 -2.12 25.40
N ASP A 247 -0.94 -2.32 25.92
CA ASP A 247 -0.42 -1.45 26.97
C ASP A 247 0.67 -0.46 26.53
N SER A 248 1.10 -0.45 25.26
CA SER A 248 1.99 0.60 24.77
C SER A 248 1.96 0.77 23.26
N VAL A 249 1.88 2.02 22.81
CA VAL A 249 2.17 2.39 21.42
C VAL A 249 3.61 1.99 21.09
N PRO A 250 3.82 1.11 20.09
CA PRO A 250 5.13 0.54 19.83
C PRO A 250 6.12 1.61 19.40
N THR A 251 7.38 1.45 19.83
CA THR A 251 8.49 2.23 19.28
C THR A 251 8.94 1.54 18.00
N ILE A 252 8.59 2.11 16.86
CA ILE A 252 8.99 1.60 15.54
C ILE A 252 10.36 2.18 15.20
N THR A 253 11.40 1.35 15.24
CA THR A 253 12.78 1.78 14.91
C THR A 253 13.31 1.18 13.61
N ALA A 254 12.65 0.16 13.09
CA ALA A 254 13.06 -0.52 11.87
C ALA A 254 12.43 0.12 10.64
N ASP A 255 13.15 0.07 9.52
CA ASP A 255 12.64 0.39 8.20
C ASP A 255 12.10 -0.88 7.53
N SER A 256 10.98 -0.76 6.83
CA SER A 256 10.34 -1.87 6.12
C SER A 256 9.94 -1.47 4.71
N TYR A 257 10.01 -2.42 3.77
CA TYR A 257 9.50 -2.27 2.42
C TYR A 257 8.33 -3.22 2.18
N ALA A 258 7.18 -2.67 1.78
CA ALA A 258 5.98 -3.43 1.45
C ALA A 258 5.59 -3.21 -0.01
N GLN A 259 5.80 -4.22 -0.84
CA GLN A 259 5.43 -4.20 -2.24
C GLN A 259 3.98 -4.62 -2.42
N ILE A 260 3.19 -3.80 -3.11
CA ILE A 260 1.78 -4.06 -3.40
C ILE A 260 1.53 -3.90 -4.90
N SER A 261 1.02 -4.96 -5.55
CA SER A 261 0.83 -4.94 -7.01
C SER A 261 -0.49 -4.32 -7.44
N SER A 262 -1.47 -4.15 -6.55
CA SER A 262 -2.72 -3.45 -6.84
C SER A 262 -3.48 -3.13 -5.57
N ILE A 263 -3.98 -1.90 -5.43
CA ILE A 263 -4.89 -1.50 -4.35
C ILE A 263 -6.22 -1.04 -4.97
N THR A 264 -7.32 -1.70 -4.59
CA THR A 264 -8.64 -1.50 -5.20
C THR A 264 -9.79 -1.46 -4.20
N GLY A 265 -10.99 -1.12 -4.69
CA GLY A 265 -12.21 -1.10 -3.88
C GLY A 265 -12.14 0.04 -2.88
N THR A 266 -12.32 -0.27 -1.59
CA THR A 266 -12.24 0.71 -0.50
C THR A 266 -11.03 0.50 0.42
N ALA A 267 -10.07 -0.33 0.00
CA ALA A 267 -8.91 -0.65 0.83
C ALA A 267 -7.89 0.49 0.86
N GLY A 268 -7.42 0.82 2.06
CA GLY A 268 -6.38 1.80 2.32
C GLY A 268 -5.11 1.18 2.88
N ILE A 269 -4.08 2.01 3.01
CA ILE A 269 -2.78 1.66 3.60
C ILE A 269 -2.42 2.70 4.65
N GLY A 270 -1.55 2.34 5.58
CA GLY A 270 -1.11 3.32 6.55
C GLY A 270 -0.16 2.75 7.58
N MET A 271 0.14 3.57 8.59
CA MET A 271 0.94 3.15 9.72
C MET A 271 0.15 3.28 10.99
N GLY A 272 0.23 2.24 11.82
CA GLY A 272 -0.34 2.18 13.16
C GLY A 272 0.19 3.28 14.07
N PRO A 273 -0.35 3.40 15.28
CA PRO A 273 0.15 4.34 16.28
C PRO A 273 1.66 4.15 16.47
N SER A 274 2.40 5.25 16.40
CA SER A 274 3.82 5.30 16.75
C SER A 274 4.09 6.43 17.73
N ASN A 275 5.07 6.25 18.61
CA ASN A 275 5.43 7.26 19.61
C ASN A 275 6.56 8.17 19.09
N ALA A 276 6.81 9.29 19.77
CA ALA A 276 7.84 10.25 19.37
C ALA A 276 9.28 9.69 19.37
N ALA A 277 9.53 8.55 20.01
CA ALA A 277 10.83 7.86 19.96
C ALA A 277 10.97 6.93 18.74
N SER A 278 9.91 6.77 17.95
CA SER A 278 9.93 5.96 16.73
C SER A 278 10.71 6.69 15.64
N THR A 279 11.71 6.02 15.09
CA THR A 279 12.62 6.56 14.07
C THR A 279 12.58 5.78 12.76
N GLY A 280 11.91 4.63 12.75
CA GLY A 280 11.80 3.76 11.59
C GLY A 280 10.80 4.26 10.56
N SER A 281 10.53 3.44 9.55
CA SER A 281 9.65 3.80 8.46
C SER A 281 9.05 2.59 7.77
N VAL A 282 7.98 2.82 7.01
CA VAL A 282 7.49 1.89 5.99
C VAL A 282 7.46 2.58 4.64
N THR A 283 8.01 1.91 3.63
CA THR A 283 7.88 2.31 2.23
C THR A 283 6.91 1.37 1.53
N TYR A 284 5.75 1.90 1.13
CA TYR A 284 4.82 1.18 0.26
C TYR A 284 5.25 1.31 -1.20
N VAL A 285 5.68 0.20 -1.80
CA VAL A 285 6.13 0.12 -3.18
C VAL A 285 4.97 -0.35 -4.06
N LEU A 286 4.40 0.57 -4.83
CA LEU A 286 3.27 0.34 -5.71
C LEU A 286 3.78 -0.13 -7.08
N THR A 287 3.55 -1.41 -7.41
CA THR A 287 4.11 -2.07 -8.61
C THR A 287 3.06 -2.49 -9.63
N ASN A 288 2.02 -1.67 -9.75
CA ASN A 288 0.86 -1.95 -10.60
C ASN A 288 1.24 -2.36 -12.02
N SER A 289 0.64 -3.45 -12.51
CA SER A 289 0.75 -3.88 -13.90
C SER A 289 -0.40 -3.39 -14.79
N ALA A 290 -1.46 -2.90 -14.16
CA ALA A 290 -2.63 -2.29 -14.80
C ALA A 290 -3.16 -1.16 -13.91
N ASN A 291 -3.98 -0.27 -14.48
CA ASN A 291 -4.59 0.82 -13.73
C ASN A 291 -5.43 0.27 -12.57
N ALA A 292 -5.23 0.80 -11.38
CA ALA A 292 -5.98 0.48 -10.18
C ALA A 292 -6.43 1.77 -9.48
N ALA A 293 -7.60 1.71 -8.86
CA ALA A 293 -8.17 2.81 -8.12
C ALA A 293 -8.83 2.28 -6.84
N THR A 294 -8.64 3.00 -5.75
CA THR A 294 -9.26 2.73 -4.45
C THR A 294 -9.87 4.01 -3.89
N SER A 295 -11.00 3.89 -3.21
CA SER A 295 -11.53 4.94 -2.33
C SER A 295 -11.04 4.80 -0.89
N GLY A 296 -10.07 3.93 -0.65
CA GLY A 296 -9.37 3.83 0.62
C GLY A 296 -8.44 5.02 0.87
N SER A 297 -8.15 5.23 2.14
CA SER A 297 -7.30 6.33 2.63
C SER A 297 -5.82 5.93 2.76
N ILE A 298 -4.95 6.93 2.83
CA ILE A 298 -3.56 6.79 3.27
C ILE A 298 -3.44 7.51 4.62
N VAL A 299 -3.10 6.77 5.68
CA VAL A 299 -3.18 7.31 7.04
C VAL A 299 -1.95 7.01 7.88
N GLN A 300 -1.71 7.87 8.86
CA GLN A 300 -0.79 7.62 9.96
C GLN A 300 -1.52 7.88 11.26
N PHE A 301 -1.78 6.82 12.02
CA PHE A 301 -2.52 6.91 13.28
C PHE A 301 -1.66 7.57 14.37
N ALA A 302 -2.23 8.52 15.09
CA ALA A 302 -1.67 9.13 16.30
C ALA A 302 -1.83 8.20 17.51
N ASN A 303 -1.12 8.54 18.59
CA ASN A 303 -0.86 7.78 19.82
C ASN A 303 -2.09 7.27 20.63
N THR A 304 -3.31 7.31 20.10
CA THR A 304 -4.53 6.89 20.81
C THR A 304 -5.32 5.85 20.02
N ALA A 305 -5.42 4.64 20.59
CA ALA A 305 -6.21 3.50 20.12
C ALA A 305 -7.73 3.71 20.26
N THR A 306 -8.23 4.95 20.13
CA THR A 306 -9.67 5.21 20.21
C THR A 306 -10.33 4.96 18.86
N THR A 307 -11.48 4.31 18.92
CA THR A 307 -12.19 3.71 17.79
C THR A 307 -12.99 4.69 16.91
N SER A 308 -12.80 6.01 17.05
CA SER A 308 -13.56 7.03 16.31
C SER A 308 -12.66 7.88 15.42
N LEU A 309 -12.99 7.93 14.13
CA LEU A 309 -12.31 8.68 13.06
C LEU A 309 -12.61 10.19 13.17
N ASN A 310 -11.90 10.92 14.03
CA ASN A 310 -11.94 12.39 14.06
C ASN A 310 -10.51 12.90 13.87
N ALA A 311 -10.25 13.79 12.89
CA ALA A 311 -8.95 14.30 12.39
C ALA A 311 -7.77 14.43 13.39
N ASP A 312 -8.02 14.66 14.69
CA ASP A 312 -7.03 14.66 15.80
C ASP A 312 -6.26 13.34 16.00
N TRP A 313 -6.71 12.25 15.36
CA TRP A 313 -6.04 10.94 15.31
C TRP A 313 -4.93 10.80 14.27
N MET A 314 -4.58 11.83 13.51
CA MET A 314 -3.48 11.74 12.54
C MET A 314 -2.23 12.45 13.04
N THR A 315 -1.06 11.91 12.71
CA THR A 315 0.23 12.54 13.06
C THR A 315 1.22 12.38 11.92
N THR A 316 2.20 13.28 11.87
CA THR A 316 3.41 13.09 11.08
C THR A 316 4.65 12.93 11.95
N ASP A 317 4.48 12.84 13.28
CA ASP A 317 5.56 12.60 14.23
C ASP A 317 5.84 11.10 14.39
N GLY A 318 7.07 10.79 14.80
CA GLY A 318 7.54 9.42 14.97
C GLY A 318 7.97 8.78 13.66
N ALA A 319 7.63 7.50 13.49
CA ALA A 319 7.97 6.74 12.29
C ALA A 319 7.29 7.32 11.05
N LYS A 320 7.81 6.98 9.86
CA LYS A 320 7.42 7.62 8.60
C LYS A 320 6.75 6.67 7.63
N VAL A 321 5.78 7.20 6.88
CA VAL A 321 5.16 6.51 5.74
C VAL A 321 5.70 7.13 4.46
N HIS A 322 6.36 6.31 3.66
CA HIS A 322 6.86 6.66 2.33
C HIS A 322 6.04 5.94 1.27
N LEU A 323 5.89 6.56 0.10
CA LEU A 323 5.35 5.92 -1.09
C LEU A 323 6.42 5.86 -2.18
N LEU A 324 6.49 4.73 -2.87
CA LEU A 324 7.27 4.56 -4.08
C LEU A 324 6.37 4.04 -5.19
N MET A 325 6.13 4.84 -6.23
CA MET A 325 5.49 4.35 -7.45
C MET A 325 6.57 3.79 -8.38
N SER A 326 6.52 2.48 -8.61
CA SER A 326 7.40 1.76 -9.53
C SER A 326 6.56 0.72 -10.27
N SER A 327 5.60 1.20 -11.04
CA SER A 327 4.75 0.41 -11.94
C SER A 327 5.56 -0.59 -12.77
N ARG A 328 5.16 -1.87 -12.74
CA ARG A 328 5.84 -2.97 -13.45
C ARG A 328 4.85 -3.75 -14.33
N SER A 329 5.22 -4.02 -15.57
CA SER A 329 4.53 -5.01 -16.42
C SER A 329 4.74 -6.44 -15.86
N PRO A 330 3.92 -7.43 -16.27
CA PRO A 330 4.10 -8.82 -15.83
C PRO A 330 5.48 -9.44 -16.16
N ASP A 331 6.20 -8.87 -17.13
CA ASP A 331 7.56 -9.28 -17.49
C ASP A 331 8.66 -8.60 -16.65
N GLY A 332 8.29 -7.76 -15.69
CA GLY A 332 9.22 -7.01 -14.82
C GLY A 332 9.73 -5.68 -15.39
N SER A 333 9.39 -5.34 -16.64
CA SER A 333 9.73 -4.03 -17.21
C SER A 333 8.93 -2.91 -16.56
N PHE A 334 9.46 -1.68 -16.55
CA PHE A 334 8.70 -0.52 -16.06
C PHE A 334 7.50 -0.25 -16.98
N SER A 335 6.34 0.03 -16.38
CA SER A 335 5.10 0.37 -17.08
C SER A 335 4.59 1.77 -16.69
N ASN A 336 3.52 2.23 -17.34
CA ASN A 336 2.87 3.52 -17.07
C ASN A 336 1.51 3.35 -16.35
N ALA A 337 1.32 2.27 -15.60
CA ALA A 337 0.05 2.02 -14.92
C ALA A 337 -0.20 3.06 -13.83
N THR A 338 -1.48 3.31 -13.57
CA THR A 338 -1.94 4.27 -12.56
C THR A 338 -2.32 3.58 -11.26
N GLN A 339 -1.95 4.16 -10.12
CA GLN A 339 -2.60 3.92 -8.83
C GLN A 339 -3.30 5.20 -8.40
N SER A 340 -4.59 5.13 -8.12
CA SER A 340 -5.41 6.26 -7.66
C SER A 340 -5.98 6.00 -6.26
N PHE A 341 -5.92 7.01 -5.39
CA PHE A 341 -6.50 7.00 -4.05
C PHE A 341 -7.50 8.17 -3.91
N THR A 342 -8.80 7.87 -3.77
CA THR A 342 -9.86 8.89 -3.63
C THR A 342 -10.46 8.95 -2.21
N GLY A 343 -9.82 8.33 -1.22
CA GLY A 343 -10.30 8.31 0.16
C GLY A 343 -10.30 9.69 0.84
N ASP A 344 -10.89 9.72 2.03
CA ASP A 344 -11.15 10.94 2.80
C ASP A 344 -9.91 11.46 3.55
N TYR A 345 -8.86 10.65 3.67
CA TYR A 345 -7.61 11.01 4.36
C TYR A 345 -6.38 10.65 3.50
N MET A 346 -5.43 11.58 3.33
CA MET A 346 -4.18 11.36 2.58
C MET A 346 -2.97 11.96 3.31
N VAL A 347 -2.58 11.36 4.43
CA VAL A 347 -1.41 11.78 5.21
C VAL A 347 -0.20 10.95 4.84
N ILE A 348 0.83 11.61 4.31
CA ILE A 348 2.12 11.00 3.99
C ILE A 348 3.19 11.80 4.75
N SER A 349 3.88 11.18 5.69
CA SER A 349 4.86 11.84 6.56
C SER A 349 6.31 11.74 6.06
N GLY A 350 6.54 10.85 5.10
CA GLY A 350 7.81 10.66 4.40
C GLY A 350 7.73 11.04 2.92
N ASN A 351 8.76 10.67 2.17
CA ASN A 351 8.86 11.01 0.75
C ASN A 351 7.87 10.24 -0.12
N VAL A 352 7.40 10.91 -1.17
CA VAL A 352 6.74 10.28 -2.31
C VAL A 352 7.76 10.22 -3.44
N THR A 353 8.16 9.02 -3.85
CA THR A 353 9.14 8.81 -4.92
C THR A 353 8.46 8.18 -6.12
N LEU A 354 8.76 8.70 -7.31
CA LEU A 354 8.20 8.25 -8.58
C LEU A 354 9.31 7.78 -9.50
N GLN A 355 9.34 6.48 -9.79
CA GLN A 355 10.28 5.85 -10.73
C GLN A 355 9.62 5.52 -12.08
N SER A 356 8.34 5.14 -12.06
CA SER A 356 7.49 4.89 -13.24
C SER A 356 6.01 4.96 -12.84
N GLY A 357 5.10 5.02 -13.82
CA GLY A 357 3.66 5.02 -13.56
C GLY A 357 3.08 6.36 -13.09
N LYS A 358 1.77 6.39 -12.85
CA LYS A 358 1.03 7.58 -12.40
C LYS A 358 0.47 7.34 -10.99
N LEU A 359 0.82 8.19 -10.04
CA LEU A 359 0.25 8.18 -8.69
C LEU A 359 -0.71 9.37 -8.55
N LEU A 360 -1.99 9.07 -8.30
CA LEU A 360 -3.02 10.07 -8.06
C LEU A 360 -3.54 9.98 -6.63
N ILE A 361 -3.60 11.10 -5.92
CA ILE A 361 -4.10 11.17 -4.54
C ILE A 361 -5.16 12.26 -4.39
N ASN A 362 -6.07 12.13 -3.44
CA ASN A 362 -7.14 13.10 -3.27
C ASN A 362 -6.62 14.39 -2.62
N TYR A 363 -6.47 15.47 -3.39
CA TYR A 363 -6.00 16.77 -2.85
C TYR A 363 -7.03 17.45 -1.93
N GLY A 364 -8.31 17.06 -1.96
CA GLY A 364 -9.35 17.56 -1.04
C GLY A 364 -9.47 16.77 0.26
N ALA A 365 -8.70 15.69 0.43
CA ALA A 365 -8.73 14.87 1.63
C ALA A 365 -8.24 15.61 2.90
N VAL A 366 -8.70 15.13 4.04
CA VAL A 366 -8.27 15.61 5.35
C VAL A 366 -6.80 15.22 5.59
N GLY A 367 -6.02 16.13 6.14
CA GLY A 367 -4.61 15.91 6.50
C GLY A 367 -3.60 16.20 5.38
N ASN A 368 -4.05 16.68 4.22
CA ASN A 368 -3.17 17.01 3.09
C ASN A 368 -2.21 18.16 3.38
N ASP A 369 -2.58 19.04 4.31
CA ASP A 369 -1.78 20.13 4.86
C ASP A 369 -0.84 19.67 5.99
N MET A 370 -0.97 18.41 6.44
CA MET A 370 -0.10 17.82 7.44
C MET A 370 1.09 17.12 6.80
N SER A 371 0.96 16.67 5.55
CA SER A 371 1.96 15.86 4.85
C SER A 371 3.37 16.47 4.91
N LYS A 372 4.34 15.60 5.19
CA LYS A 372 5.75 15.93 5.36
C LYS A 372 6.57 15.05 4.41
N GLY A 373 7.72 15.56 3.97
CA GLY A 373 8.58 14.85 3.02
C GLY A 373 8.54 15.44 1.61
N SER A 374 9.44 14.99 0.76
CA SER A 374 9.66 15.55 -0.57
C SER A 374 8.89 14.75 -1.63
N LEU A 375 8.47 15.42 -2.71
CA LEU A 375 8.04 14.76 -3.93
C LEU A 375 9.26 14.58 -4.83
N ILE A 376 9.64 13.34 -5.10
CA ILE A 376 10.88 12.99 -5.79
C ILE A 376 10.56 12.28 -7.10
N PHE A 377 10.95 12.90 -8.22
CA PHE A 377 10.94 12.30 -9.54
C PHE A 377 12.30 11.68 -9.84
N ASP A 378 12.43 10.40 -9.51
CA ASP A 378 13.64 9.58 -9.71
C ASP A 378 13.39 8.57 -10.84
N ARG A 379 12.93 9.05 -12.00
CA ARG A 379 12.58 8.18 -13.13
C ARG A 379 13.75 7.25 -13.46
N ALA A 380 13.48 5.95 -13.36
CA ALA A 380 14.48 4.94 -13.65
C ALA A 380 14.84 4.93 -15.14
N ALA A 381 16.06 4.49 -15.47
CA ALA A 381 16.50 4.38 -16.85
C ALA A 381 15.53 3.49 -17.65
N SER A 382 15.13 3.96 -18.83
CA SER A 382 14.16 3.30 -19.72
C SER A 382 12.72 3.20 -19.19
N ALA A 383 12.42 3.76 -18.01
CA ALA A 383 11.04 3.86 -17.55
C ALA A 383 10.27 4.93 -18.35
N PRO A 384 8.95 4.73 -18.59
CA PRO A 384 8.06 5.81 -18.99
C PRO A 384 8.15 6.99 -18.02
N ILE A 385 7.68 8.18 -18.45
CA ILE A 385 7.57 9.32 -17.53
C ILE A 385 6.69 8.93 -16.34
N ALA A 386 7.14 9.29 -15.14
CA ALA A 386 6.41 9.03 -13.92
C ALA A 386 5.65 10.30 -13.51
N SER A 387 4.40 10.14 -13.12
CA SER A 387 3.46 11.26 -12.96
C SER A 387 2.87 11.31 -11.56
N PHE A 388 2.70 12.52 -11.02
CA PHE A 388 1.98 12.79 -9.78
C PHE A 388 0.78 13.70 -10.06
N GLY A 389 -0.35 13.48 -9.41
CA GLY A 389 -1.49 14.40 -9.53
C GLY A 389 -2.62 14.16 -8.54
N SER A 390 -3.72 14.87 -8.74
CA SER A 390 -4.92 14.67 -7.94
C SER A 390 -5.83 13.59 -8.53
N SER A 391 -6.51 12.83 -7.67
CA SER A 391 -7.43 11.75 -8.03
C SER A 391 -8.92 12.15 -8.03
N ALA A 392 -9.29 13.23 -7.33
CA ALA A 392 -10.69 13.52 -6.97
C ALA A 392 -11.04 15.00 -7.14
N ASP A 393 -11.58 15.72 -6.16
CA ASP A 393 -12.06 17.11 -6.38
C ASP A 393 -10.98 18.04 -7.00
N ILE A 394 -11.39 18.91 -7.92
CA ILE A 394 -10.52 19.95 -8.51
C ILE A 394 -10.48 21.15 -7.57
N GLY A 395 -9.31 21.77 -7.41
CA GLY A 395 -9.21 23.07 -6.71
C GLY A 395 -8.47 23.04 -5.39
N SER A 396 -8.04 21.86 -4.96
CA SER A 396 -7.40 21.69 -3.66
C SER A 396 -5.88 21.72 -3.77
N ALA A 397 -5.20 21.91 -2.64
CA ALA A 397 -3.75 21.93 -2.56
C ALA A 397 -3.23 20.73 -1.76
N TYR A 398 -2.16 20.11 -2.25
CA TYR A 398 -1.43 19.09 -1.50
C TYR A 398 -0.07 19.61 -1.03
N GLN A 399 0.32 19.32 0.21
CA GLN A 399 1.56 19.83 0.78
C GLN A 399 2.73 18.83 0.64
N PHE A 400 3.88 19.34 0.22
CA PHE A 400 5.19 18.70 0.35
C PHE A 400 6.19 19.63 1.04
N SER A 401 7.38 19.13 1.36
CA SER A 401 8.51 19.95 1.82
C SER A 401 9.22 20.64 0.65
N ASP A 402 9.53 19.89 -0.39
CA ASP A 402 10.17 20.32 -1.62
C ASP A 402 9.84 19.35 -2.77
N ILE A 403 10.26 19.72 -3.99
CA ILE A 403 10.24 18.83 -5.16
C ILE A 403 11.68 18.61 -5.63
N ARG A 404 12.04 17.36 -5.92
CA ARG A 404 13.32 16.97 -6.51
C ARG A 404 13.13 16.25 -7.83
N VAL A 405 13.84 16.68 -8.87
CA VAL A 405 13.70 16.18 -10.25
C VAL A 405 15.05 15.65 -10.75
N ASP A 406 15.32 14.38 -10.51
CA ASP A 406 16.62 13.76 -10.85
C ASP A 406 16.59 13.04 -12.20
N GLY A 407 15.52 12.28 -12.47
CA GLY A 407 15.35 11.51 -13.71
C GLY A 407 14.39 12.13 -14.73
N GLY A 408 13.73 13.23 -14.34
CA GLY A 408 12.57 13.81 -15.03
C GLY A 408 11.25 13.21 -14.54
N GLY A 409 10.15 13.92 -14.75
CA GLY A 409 8.84 13.51 -14.26
C GLY A 409 7.73 14.46 -14.69
N GLU A 410 6.50 14.15 -14.30
CA GLU A 410 5.31 14.90 -14.69
C GLU A 410 4.44 15.24 -13.48
N ILE A 411 3.92 16.47 -13.45
CA ILE A 411 2.84 16.86 -12.55
C ILE A 411 1.59 17.05 -13.39
N VAL A 412 0.53 16.38 -12.96
CA VAL A 412 -0.79 16.41 -13.56
C VAL A 412 -1.65 17.39 -12.77
N VAL A 413 -2.09 18.45 -13.44
CA VAL A 413 -2.82 19.58 -12.87
C VAL A 413 -4.19 19.65 -13.52
N ARG A 414 -5.27 19.38 -12.77
CA ARG A 414 -6.62 19.58 -13.32
C ARG A 414 -7.05 21.02 -13.13
N VAL A 415 -7.66 21.57 -14.16
CA VAL A 415 -8.07 22.98 -14.24
C VAL A 415 -9.52 23.01 -14.69
N GLU A 416 -10.40 23.60 -13.86
CA GLU A 416 -11.78 23.90 -14.24
C GLU A 416 -11.91 25.39 -14.60
N SER A 417 -11.21 26.26 -13.88
CA SER A 417 -11.13 27.69 -14.16
C SER A 417 -9.86 28.27 -13.56
N ARG A 418 -9.59 29.55 -13.84
CA ARG A 418 -8.45 30.27 -13.25
C ARG A 418 -8.48 30.34 -11.72
N ASP A 419 -9.67 30.26 -11.12
CA ASP A 419 -9.84 30.26 -9.66
C ASP A 419 -9.90 28.84 -9.08
N ASN A 420 -10.26 27.83 -9.89
CA ASN A 420 -10.45 26.46 -9.46
C ASN A 420 -9.53 25.47 -10.22
N PHE A 421 -8.39 25.15 -9.61
CA PHE A 421 -7.38 24.26 -10.16
C PHE A 421 -6.55 23.59 -9.05
N ASP A 422 -6.00 22.42 -9.34
CA ASP A 422 -5.17 21.64 -8.42
C ASP A 422 -3.80 22.30 -8.17
N ARG A 423 -3.32 22.25 -6.92
CA ARG A 423 -2.10 22.96 -6.51
C ARG A 423 -1.18 22.09 -5.67
N ILE A 424 0.10 22.43 -5.67
CA ILE A 424 1.07 21.90 -4.70
C ILE A 424 1.62 23.06 -3.87
N ALA A 425 1.71 22.87 -2.56
CA ALA A 425 2.33 23.82 -1.64
C ALA A 425 3.60 23.22 -1.05
N LEU A 426 4.70 23.96 -1.10
CA LEU A 426 6.00 23.55 -0.57
C LEU A 426 6.27 24.29 0.73
N SER A 427 6.44 23.53 1.81
CA SER A 427 6.55 24.04 3.17
C SER A 427 7.96 24.48 3.57
N SER A 428 9.00 24.10 2.82
CA SER A 428 10.38 24.45 3.17
C SER A 428 11.28 24.79 1.99
N GLY A 429 11.21 24.02 0.90
CA GLY A 429 12.08 24.17 -0.27
C GLY A 429 11.34 24.63 -1.52
N GLY A 430 12.10 24.72 -2.62
CA GLY A 430 11.59 24.95 -3.97
C GLY A 430 11.62 23.68 -4.82
N ILE A 431 11.88 23.84 -6.11
CA ILE A 431 12.03 22.75 -7.08
C ILE A 431 13.51 22.61 -7.41
N SER A 432 14.10 21.45 -7.11
CA SER A 432 15.52 21.18 -7.32
C SER A 432 15.75 20.02 -8.29
N GLY A 433 16.99 19.86 -8.75
CA GLY A 433 17.40 18.79 -9.66
C GLY A 433 17.73 19.27 -11.07
N SER A 434 18.26 18.37 -11.89
CA SER A 434 18.71 18.64 -13.26
C SER A 434 17.79 18.05 -14.34
N GLY A 435 16.77 17.29 -13.95
CA GLY A 435 15.79 16.74 -14.87
C GLY A 435 14.77 17.77 -15.36
N THR A 436 13.91 17.32 -16.28
CA THR A 436 12.76 18.09 -16.76
C THR A 436 11.51 17.68 -16.01
N LEU A 437 10.79 18.66 -15.47
CA LEU A 437 9.46 18.53 -14.92
C LEU A 437 8.44 18.96 -15.98
N VAL A 438 7.61 18.01 -16.40
CA VAL A 438 6.52 18.24 -17.36
C VAL A 438 5.26 18.62 -16.59
N VAL A 439 4.57 19.67 -17.04
CA VAL A 439 3.26 20.06 -16.54
C VAL A 439 2.21 19.60 -17.54
N ASP A 440 1.38 18.65 -17.13
CA ASP A 440 0.23 18.16 -17.88
C ASP A 440 -1.05 18.70 -17.27
N PHE A 441 -1.96 19.21 -18.09
CA PHE A 441 -3.27 19.72 -17.64
C PHE A 441 -4.39 18.66 -17.72
N ASP A 442 -4.02 17.37 -17.76
CA ASP A 442 -4.87 16.17 -17.67
C ASP A 442 -6.03 16.14 -18.67
N THR A 443 -5.72 16.09 -19.96
CA THR A 443 -6.72 15.98 -21.04
C THR A 443 -7.81 17.06 -21.03
N THR A 444 -7.51 18.24 -20.47
CA THR A 444 -8.36 19.43 -20.65
C THR A 444 -8.67 19.57 -22.15
N ALA A 445 -9.94 19.73 -22.50
CA ALA A 445 -10.31 19.99 -23.88
C ALA A 445 -9.55 21.23 -24.36
N GLU A 446 -9.26 21.34 -25.67
CA GLU A 446 -8.56 22.51 -26.20
C GLU A 446 -9.26 23.84 -25.83
N SER A 447 -10.58 23.80 -25.64
CA SER A 447 -11.38 24.92 -25.12
C SER A 447 -11.06 25.33 -23.68
N GLU A 448 -10.60 24.41 -22.84
CA GLU A 448 -10.24 24.66 -21.44
C GLU A 448 -8.79 25.15 -21.31
N LEU A 449 -7.91 24.79 -22.25
CA LEU A 449 -6.57 25.40 -22.35
C LEU A 449 -6.63 26.91 -22.59
N TYR A 450 -7.74 27.43 -23.13
CA TYR A 450 -7.96 28.87 -23.29
C TYR A 450 -7.96 29.61 -21.95
N GLU A 451 -8.43 28.99 -20.86
CA GLU A 451 -8.40 29.59 -19.51
C GLU A 451 -6.95 29.87 -19.02
N LEU A 452 -5.98 29.19 -19.62
CA LEU A 452 -4.55 29.30 -19.35
C LEU A 452 -3.84 30.32 -20.25
N VAL A 453 -4.53 30.87 -21.25
CA VAL A 453 -3.98 31.92 -22.12
C VAL A 453 -3.84 33.21 -21.34
N VAL A 454 -2.65 33.78 -21.38
CA VAL A 454 -2.31 35.03 -20.69
C VAL A 454 -1.51 35.94 -21.61
N GLU A 455 -1.62 37.25 -21.39
CA GLU A 455 -0.81 38.23 -22.14
C GLU A 455 0.67 38.14 -21.76
N ASP A 456 0.92 37.90 -20.47
CA ASP A 456 2.26 37.78 -19.89
C ASP A 456 2.28 36.66 -18.84
N ILE A 457 3.38 35.91 -18.78
CA ILE A 457 3.50 34.77 -17.87
C ILE A 457 3.45 35.16 -16.39
N SER A 458 3.67 36.43 -16.03
CA SER A 458 3.42 36.94 -14.67
C SER A 458 1.96 36.88 -14.23
N GLN A 459 1.04 36.69 -15.18
CA GLN A 459 -0.39 36.46 -14.94
C GLN A 459 -0.77 34.98 -15.00
N GLY A 460 0.19 34.06 -15.17
CA GLY A 460 -0.05 32.62 -15.23
C GLY A 460 -0.66 32.07 -13.93
N LEU A 461 -1.11 30.81 -13.97
CA LEU A 461 -1.58 30.11 -12.78
C LEU A 461 -0.41 29.67 -11.91
N GLN A 462 -0.48 29.96 -10.61
CA GLN A 462 0.50 29.47 -9.64
C GLN A 462 0.17 28.04 -9.21
N ILE A 463 0.65 27.06 -9.97
CA ILE A 463 0.37 25.63 -9.71
C ILE A 463 1.22 25.05 -8.59
N ILE A 464 2.39 25.64 -8.31
CA ILE A 464 3.27 25.26 -7.22
C ILE A 464 3.63 26.53 -6.45
N SER A 465 3.44 26.52 -5.13
CA SER A 465 3.79 27.63 -4.24
C SER A 465 4.89 27.23 -3.26
N TRP A 466 5.74 28.17 -2.85
CA TRP A 466 6.80 27.97 -1.86
C TRP A 466 7.07 29.23 -1.04
N ILE A 467 7.80 29.08 0.06
CA ILE A 467 8.25 30.21 0.90
C ILE A 467 9.29 31.04 0.13
N SER A 468 9.17 32.38 0.22
CA SER A 468 10.12 33.37 -0.32
C SER A 468 11.58 33.00 -0.05
N GLY A 469 12.45 33.21 -1.04
CA GLY A 469 13.87 32.84 -1.00
C GLY A 469 14.20 31.45 -1.55
N ASN A 470 13.19 30.64 -1.88
CA ASN A 470 13.37 29.39 -2.62
C ASN A 470 13.33 29.62 -4.14
N SER A 471 13.77 28.63 -4.91
CA SER A 471 13.88 28.74 -6.37
C SER A 471 13.52 27.45 -7.10
N CYS A 472 13.45 27.54 -8.42
CA CYS A 472 13.34 26.39 -9.32
C CYS A 472 14.64 26.25 -10.11
N THR A 473 15.31 25.10 -10.00
CA THR A 473 16.51 24.77 -10.80
C THR A 473 16.24 23.72 -11.88
N ALA A 474 15.14 22.98 -11.79
CA ALA A 474 14.74 21.99 -12.79
C ALA A 474 14.26 22.69 -14.07
N ALA A 475 14.39 22.01 -15.21
CA ALA A 475 13.77 22.48 -16.45
C ALA A 475 12.25 22.26 -16.38
N ILE A 476 11.46 23.22 -16.87
CA ILE A 476 10.00 23.12 -16.88
C ILE A 476 9.50 23.09 -18.33
N GLU A 477 8.68 22.11 -18.67
CA GLU A 477 8.02 22.00 -19.98
C GLU A 477 6.52 21.71 -19.82
N GLY A 478 5.72 22.09 -20.82
CA GLY A 478 4.32 21.67 -20.91
C GLY A 478 4.21 20.35 -21.67
N ALA A 479 3.29 19.47 -21.27
CA ALA A 479 2.96 18.27 -22.02
C ALA A 479 2.45 18.63 -23.43
N VAL A 480 1.63 19.68 -23.51
CA VAL A 480 1.28 20.37 -24.76
C VAL A 480 2.22 21.58 -24.92
N LYS A 481 3.07 21.55 -25.94
CA LYS A 481 4.09 22.60 -26.14
C LYS A 481 3.52 23.88 -26.74
N SER A 482 2.60 23.74 -27.67
CA SER A 482 1.83 24.83 -28.25
C SER A 482 0.49 24.32 -28.78
N PHE A 483 -0.46 25.22 -28.93
CA PHE A 483 -1.72 24.99 -29.63
C PHE A 483 -2.12 26.24 -30.41
N LYS A 484 -3.11 26.11 -31.29
CA LYS A 484 -3.57 27.20 -32.16
C LYS A 484 -5.03 27.49 -31.86
N TYR A 485 -5.36 28.77 -31.74
CA TYR A 485 -6.72 29.20 -31.45
C TYR A 485 -7.14 30.33 -32.37
N THR A 486 -8.38 30.27 -32.87
CA THR A 486 -8.92 31.28 -33.78
C THR A 486 -9.68 32.35 -32.98
N ILE A 487 -9.19 33.59 -33.03
CA ILE A 487 -9.86 34.77 -32.47
C ILE A 487 -10.23 35.69 -33.64
N ASP A 488 -11.50 36.07 -33.74
CA ASP A 488 -12.00 36.98 -34.79
C ASP A 488 -11.66 36.57 -36.24
N GLY A 489 -11.44 35.27 -36.47
CA GLY A 489 -11.08 34.70 -37.78
C GLY A 489 -9.58 34.63 -38.06
N GLU A 490 -8.73 35.08 -37.14
CA GLU A 490 -7.26 34.96 -37.21
C GLU A 490 -6.78 33.81 -36.30
N GLU A 491 -5.93 32.93 -36.84
CA GLU A 491 -5.34 31.81 -36.09
C GLU A 491 -4.05 32.26 -35.40
N ILE A 492 -4.06 32.23 -34.07
CA ILE A 492 -2.93 32.62 -33.24
C ILE A 492 -2.34 31.36 -32.59
N GLU A 493 -1.03 31.18 -32.68
CA GLU A 493 -0.31 30.12 -31.96
C GLU A 493 0.05 30.59 -30.55
N TYR A 494 -0.25 29.74 -29.56
CA TYR A 494 0.07 29.96 -28.16
C TYR A 494 1.04 28.87 -27.68
N ALA A 495 2.16 29.26 -27.10
CA ALA A 495 3.18 28.34 -26.59
C ALA A 495 3.17 28.29 -25.07
N PHE A 496 3.45 27.11 -24.52
CA PHE A 496 3.60 26.93 -23.07
C PHE A 496 4.74 27.81 -22.56
N ALA A 497 4.46 28.55 -21.50
CA ALA A 497 5.43 29.34 -20.78
C ALA A 497 5.35 29.02 -19.28
N SER A 498 6.50 29.14 -18.62
CA SER A 498 6.59 29.05 -17.18
C SER A 498 7.52 30.12 -16.64
N MET A 499 7.27 30.55 -15.41
CA MET A 499 8.12 31.51 -14.72
C MET A 499 8.21 31.16 -13.24
N ALA A 500 9.44 30.95 -12.76
CA ALA A 500 9.70 30.87 -11.35
C ALA A 500 9.71 32.29 -10.76
N THR A 501 8.90 32.49 -9.74
CA THR A 501 8.85 33.72 -8.94
C THR A 501 9.46 33.46 -7.57
N ASP A 502 9.55 34.50 -6.74
CA ASP A 502 10.01 34.36 -5.37
C ASP A 502 9.11 33.44 -4.52
N THR A 503 7.83 33.29 -4.88
CA THR A 503 6.83 32.56 -4.08
C THR A 503 6.23 31.33 -4.76
N GLY A 504 6.65 31.01 -5.99
CA GLY A 504 6.08 29.85 -6.70
C GLY A 504 6.38 29.79 -8.19
N LEU A 505 5.90 28.73 -8.82
CA LEU A 505 5.96 28.49 -10.26
C LEU A 505 4.63 28.91 -10.90
N LEU A 506 4.70 29.88 -11.80
CA LEU A 506 3.60 30.28 -12.68
C LEU A 506 3.69 29.50 -13.99
N VAL A 507 2.53 29.08 -14.51
CA VAL A 507 2.40 28.41 -15.81
C VAL A 507 1.24 28.99 -16.61
N GLY A 508 1.32 28.91 -17.94
CA GLY A 508 0.26 29.32 -18.84
C GLY A 508 0.69 29.22 -20.30
N TYR A 509 -0.12 29.79 -21.19
CA TYR A 509 0.21 29.89 -22.60
C TYR A 509 0.23 31.34 -23.05
N VAL A 510 1.27 31.72 -23.80
CA VAL A 510 1.46 33.08 -24.31
C VAL A 510 1.49 33.06 -25.83
N ALA A 511 0.99 34.12 -26.46
CA ALA A 511 0.99 34.22 -27.92
C ALA A 511 2.43 34.19 -28.43
N VAL A 512 2.69 33.30 -29.38
CA VAL A 512 3.96 33.28 -30.11
C VAL A 512 3.96 34.49 -31.03
N PRO A 513 4.93 35.42 -30.89
CA PRO A 513 5.03 36.54 -31.81
C PRO A 513 5.16 35.98 -33.24
N GLU A 514 4.38 36.52 -34.18
CA GLU A 514 4.46 36.08 -35.57
C GLU A 514 5.93 36.07 -36.05
N PRO A 515 6.34 35.08 -36.87
CA PRO A 515 7.70 34.99 -37.35
C PRO A 515 8.18 36.33 -37.92
N ALA A 516 9.47 36.63 -37.70
CA ALA A 516 10.17 37.89 -38.02
C ALA A 516 10.02 38.44 -39.46
N GLU A 517 9.32 37.74 -40.35
CA GLU A 517 8.99 38.15 -41.71
C GLU A 517 8.19 39.46 -41.73
N TRP A 518 7.23 39.67 -40.83
CA TRP A 518 6.49 40.93 -40.75
C TRP A 518 7.31 42.09 -40.19
N ALA A 519 8.16 41.83 -39.19
CA ALA A 519 9.12 42.82 -38.71
C ALA A 519 10.15 43.20 -39.80
N ALA A 520 10.56 42.24 -40.63
CA ALA A 520 11.42 42.46 -41.79
C ALA A 520 10.70 43.22 -42.92
N ILE A 521 9.42 42.94 -43.18
CA ILE A 521 8.58 43.66 -44.15
C ILE A 521 8.33 45.10 -43.70
N ILE A 522 8.02 45.33 -42.42
CA ILE A 522 7.85 46.68 -41.85
C ILE A 522 9.21 47.42 -41.85
N GLY A 523 10.30 46.72 -41.52
CA GLY A 523 11.67 47.24 -41.64
C GLY A 523 12.05 47.61 -43.08
N LEU A 524 11.69 46.79 -44.07
CA LEU A 524 11.89 47.06 -45.50
C LEU A 524 11.03 48.22 -46.00
N CYS A 525 9.77 48.31 -45.57
CA CYS A 525 8.88 49.42 -45.88
C CYS A 525 9.37 50.74 -45.27
N ALA A 526 9.88 50.72 -44.04
CA ALA A 526 10.51 51.87 -43.40
C ALA A 526 11.80 52.30 -44.11
N LEU A 527 12.63 51.34 -44.54
CA LEU A 527 13.85 51.60 -45.32
C LEU A 527 13.52 52.20 -46.70
N ALA A 528 12.48 51.69 -47.37
CA ALA A 528 12.01 52.19 -48.67
C ALA A 528 11.42 53.61 -48.56
N LEU A 529 10.67 53.91 -47.50
CA LEU A 529 10.17 55.26 -47.21
C LEU A 529 11.30 56.23 -46.87
N ALA A 530 12.30 55.80 -46.10
CA ALA A 530 13.49 56.60 -45.78
C ALA A 530 14.31 56.91 -47.05
N LEU A 531 14.50 55.93 -47.93
CA LEU A 531 15.17 56.13 -49.23
C LEU A 531 14.37 57.05 -50.17
N ARG A 532 13.03 56.99 -50.15
CA ARG A 532 12.16 57.91 -50.92
C ARG A 532 12.20 59.33 -50.39
N ARG A 533 12.32 59.52 -49.07
CA ARG A 533 12.45 60.86 -48.44
C ARG A 533 13.81 61.50 -48.70
N ARG A 534 14.86 60.71 -48.91
CA ARG A 534 16.23 61.18 -49.22
C ARG A 534 16.44 61.53 -50.70
N ARG A 535 15.49 61.18 -51.57
CA ARG A 535 15.48 61.47 -53.02
C ARG A 535 14.54 62.62 -53.43
N LYS A 536 13.84 63.23 -52.47
CA LYS A 536 13.25 64.57 -52.61
C LYS A 536 14.16 65.55 -51.89
#